data_AF-A0A538T117-F1
#
_entry.id   AF-A0A538T117-F1
#
_cell.length_a   1.000
_cell.length_b   1.000
_cell.length_c   1.000
_cell.angle_alpha   90.00
_cell.angle_beta   90.00
_cell.angle_gamma   90.00
#
_symmetry.space_group_name_H-M   'P 1'
#
loop_
_entity.id
_entity.type
_entity.pdbx_description
1 polymer ?
#
loop_
_entity_poly.entity_id
_entity_poly.type
_entity_poly.pdbx_seq_one_letter_code
_entity_poly.pdbx_strand_id
1 'polypeptide(L)'
;MKRGAALLVLTLTALGAIYEWGGPARKGVRALRAHRLDEALDALRAGRSEMPSSAVIPYDEALAHLGRGEADSAQIRFGEAMTLRGDPARAAAAYNMGNQSMRAMRFAEAARYYREALRITPRDLDAKRNLEEAIRRLRQPLGQPRREPQAGGAGPPTPGGRENPVPQPMGGGAKEPRQTPRGSSGEFTREEAEQWLQALESERRARMHEDQGRRQEETGHRDW
;
A
#
# COMPACT_ATOMS: atom_id res chain seq x y z
N MET A 1 -47.55 -36.25 -36.45
CA MET A 1 -47.46 -34.93 -35.79
C MET A 1 -46.03 -34.75 -35.27
N LYS A 2 -45.22 -33.90 -35.91
CA LYS A 2 -43.85 -33.57 -35.48
C LYS A 2 -43.81 -32.07 -35.15
N ARG A 3 -43.71 -31.72 -33.88
CA ARG A 3 -43.37 -30.37 -33.40
C ARG A 3 -42.48 -30.54 -32.17
N GLY A 4 -41.19 -30.64 -32.41
CA GLY A 4 -40.16 -30.72 -31.38
C GLY A 4 -38.86 -30.15 -31.94
N ALA A 5 -38.17 -29.39 -31.10
CA ALA A 5 -36.84 -28.81 -31.32
C ALA A 5 -36.73 -27.59 -32.26
N ALA A 6 -37.02 -26.40 -31.72
CA ALA A 6 -36.48 -25.14 -32.27
C ALA A 6 -36.14 -24.07 -31.20
N LEU A 7 -36.08 -24.43 -29.91
CA LEU A 7 -35.87 -23.46 -28.83
C LEU A 7 -34.64 -23.71 -27.94
N LEU A 8 -33.81 -24.70 -28.27
CA LEU A 8 -32.63 -25.07 -27.46
C LEU A 8 -31.29 -24.65 -28.10
N VAL A 9 -31.31 -24.04 -29.29
CA VAL A 9 -30.08 -23.56 -29.97
C VAL A 9 -29.76 -22.10 -29.62
N LEU A 10 -30.76 -21.28 -29.25
CA LEU A 10 -30.58 -19.86 -28.94
C LEU A 10 -30.03 -19.57 -27.52
N THR A 11 -30.14 -20.52 -26.58
CA THR A 11 -29.55 -20.38 -25.24
C THR A 11 -28.09 -20.81 -25.20
N LEU A 12 -27.67 -21.73 -26.07
CA LEU A 12 -26.28 -22.19 -26.17
C LEU A 12 -25.39 -21.19 -26.91
N THR A 13 -25.90 -20.40 -27.85
CA THR A 13 -25.12 -19.31 -28.47
C THR A 13 -24.95 -18.11 -27.54
N ALA A 14 -25.94 -17.81 -26.70
CA ALA A 14 -25.81 -16.77 -25.67
C ALA A 14 -24.80 -17.17 -24.57
N LEU A 15 -24.77 -18.45 -24.17
CA LEU A 15 -23.70 -18.97 -23.31
C LEU A 15 -22.35 -19.06 -24.04
N GLY A 16 -22.36 -19.36 -25.34
CA GLY A 16 -21.18 -19.41 -26.20
C GLY A 16 -20.48 -18.05 -26.33
N ALA A 17 -21.23 -16.96 -26.46
CA ALA A 17 -20.68 -15.60 -26.50
C ALA A 17 -20.07 -15.15 -25.15
N ILE A 18 -20.54 -15.69 -24.01
CA ILE A 18 -19.92 -15.49 -22.69
C ILE A 18 -18.61 -16.32 -22.56
N TYR A 19 -18.49 -17.39 -23.35
CA TYR A 19 -17.35 -18.33 -23.32
C TYR A 19 -16.38 -18.22 -24.50
N GLU A 20 -16.66 -17.40 -25.53
CA GLU A 20 -15.77 -17.16 -26.65
C GLU A 20 -14.61 -16.21 -26.27
N TRP A 21 -13.73 -16.73 -25.40
CA TRP A 21 -12.31 -16.37 -25.24
C TRP A 21 -11.99 -14.98 -24.66
N GLY A 22 -12.83 -14.64 -23.69
CA GLY A 22 -12.47 -13.86 -22.53
C GLY A 22 -12.90 -12.42 -22.66
N GLY A 23 -14.10 -12.14 -22.11
CA GLY A 23 -14.80 -10.86 -22.14
C GLY A 23 -13.92 -9.64 -21.84
N PRO A 24 -14.43 -8.42 -22.07
CA PRO A 24 -13.63 -7.20 -22.12
C PRO A 24 -12.67 -7.02 -20.93
N ALA A 25 -13.06 -7.44 -19.72
CA ALA A 25 -12.17 -7.50 -18.55
C ALA A 25 -10.88 -8.32 -18.79
N ARG A 26 -11.00 -9.55 -19.31
CA ARG A 26 -9.85 -10.42 -19.61
C ARG A 26 -9.01 -9.85 -20.75
N LYS A 27 -9.63 -9.21 -21.75
CA LYS A 27 -8.89 -8.45 -22.78
C LYS A 27 -8.08 -7.32 -22.13
N GLY A 28 -8.69 -6.59 -21.20
CA GLY A 28 -8.05 -5.54 -20.41
C GLY A 28 -6.81 -6.04 -19.66
N VAL A 29 -6.95 -7.14 -18.91
CA VAL A 29 -5.82 -7.77 -18.19
C VAL A 29 -4.70 -8.20 -19.14
N ARG A 30 -5.03 -8.78 -20.31
CA ARG A 30 -4.02 -9.16 -21.31
C ARG A 30 -3.30 -7.92 -21.87
N ALA A 31 -4.02 -6.86 -22.17
CA ALA A 31 -3.45 -5.60 -22.66
C ALA A 31 -2.54 -4.95 -21.59
N LEU A 32 -2.95 -4.98 -20.32
CA LEU A 32 -2.16 -4.49 -19.18
C LEU A 32 -0.83 -5.25 -19.07
N ARG A 33 -0.86 -6.58 -19.12
CA ARG A 33 0.35 -7.42 -19.12
C ARG A 33 1.27 -7.16 -20.31
N ALA A 34 0.70 -6.77 -21.44
CA ALA A 34 1.43 -6.39 -22.65
C ALA A 34 1.87 -4.91 -22.64
N HIS A 35 1.64 -4.18 -21.54
CA HIS A 35 1.93 -2.74 -21.40
C HIS A 35 1.21 -1.85 -22.45
N ARG A 36 0.10 -2.33 -23.00
CA ARG A 36 -0.78 -1.55 -23.89
C ARG A 36 -1.84 -0.86 -23.04
N LEU A 37 -1.44 0.21 -22.37
CA LEU A 37 -2.17 0.81 -21.25
C LEU A 37 -3.52 1.41 -21.67
N ASP A 38 -3.59 2.05 -22.83
CA ASP A 38 -4.83 2.65 -23.33
C ASP A 38 -5.86 1.58 -23.70
N GLU A 39 -5.41 0.54 -24.42
CA GLU A 39 -6.25 -0.62 -24.74
C GLU A 39 -6.72 -1.33 -23.46
N ALA A 40 -5.85 -1.40 -22.43
CA ALA A 40 -6.21 -1.96 -21.14
C ALA A 40 -7.35 -1.18 -20.48
N LEU A 41 -7.22 0.15 -20.38
CA LEU A 41 -8.23 1.01 -19.76
C LEU A 41 -9.58 0.93 -20.48
N ASP A 42 -9.59 0.96 -21.81
CA ASP A 42 -10.84 0.88 -22.58
C ASP A 42 -11.52 -0.48 -22.43
N ALA A 43 -10.74 -1.58 -22.47
CA ALA A 43 -11.26 -2.92 -22.31
C ALA A 43 -11.73 -3.21 -20.86
N LEU A 44 -11.02 -2.71 -19.85
CA LEU A 44 -11.42 -2.80 -18.44
C LEU A 44 -12.71 -2.01 -18.18
N ARG A 45 -12.84 -0.80 -18.75
CA ARG A 45 -14.06 0.01 -18.67
C ARG A 45 -15.26 -0.73 -19.26
N ALA A 46 -15.10 -1.36 -20.42
CA ALA A 46 -16.14 -2.19 -21.02
C ALA A 46 -16.46 -3.43 -20.17
N GLY A 47 -15.48 -4.00 -19.47
CA GLY A 47 -15.64 -5.18 -18.62
C GLY A 47 -16.37 -4.90 -17.30
N ARG A 48 -16.46 -3.63 -16.89
CA ARG A 48 -17.12 -3.24 -15.63
C ARG A 48 -18.60 -3.60 -15.59
N SER A 49 -19.30 -3.51 -16.72
CA SER A 49 -20.72 -3.90 -16.81
C SER A 49 -20.94 -5.39 -16.57
N GLU A 50 -19.94 -6.23 -16.84
CA GLU A 50 -20.00 -7.68 -16.60
C GLU A 50 -19.69 -8.05 -15.15
N MET A 51 -18.84 -7.25 -14.48
CA MET A 51 -18.35 -7.51 -13.11
C MET A 51 -18.52 -6.27 -12.21
N PRO A 52 -19.75 -5.77 -11.99
CA PRO A 52 -19.98 -4.48 -11.32
C PRO A 52 -19.53 -4.45 -9.85
N SER A 53 -19.41 -5.62 -9.22
CA SER A 53 -19.03 -5.75 -7.81
C SER A 53 -17.60 -6.25 -7.60
N SER A 54 -16.81 -6.44 -8.66
CA SER A 54 -15.43 -6.95 -8.52
C SER A 54 -14.44 -5.82 -8.30
N ALA A 55 -13.59 -5.97 -7.29
CA ALA A 55 -12.48 -5.06 -7.02
C ALA A 55 -11.35 -5.19 -8.05
N VAL A 56 -11.33 -6.27 -8.85
CA VAL A 56 -10.30 -6.53 -9.86
C VAL A 56 -10.29 -5.46 -10.94
N ILE A 57 -11.44 -5.03 -11.45
CA ILE A 57 -11.52 -4.03 -12.51
C ILE A 57 -10.91 -2.68 -12.08
N PRO A 58 -11.37 -2.02 -11.00
CA PRO A 58 -10.74 -0.79 -10.55
C PRO A 58 -9.28 -0.99 -10.10
N TYR A 59 -8.90 -2.16 -9.59
CA TYR A 59 -7.51 -2.47 -9.27
C TYR A 59 -6.61 -2.47 -10.54
N ASP A 60 -7.03 -3.16 -11.60
CA ASP A 60 -6.27 -3.25 -12.84
C ASP A 60 -6.24 -1.91 -13.60
N GLU A 61 -7.31 -1.12 -13.53
CA GLU A 61 -7.32 0.25 -14.05
C GLU A 61 -6.31 1.13 -13.30
N ALA A 62 -6.20 0.98 -11.98
CA ALA A 62 -5.19 1.69 -11.20
C ALA A 62 -3.77 1.32 -11.62
N LEU A 63 -3.49 0.04 -11.89
CA LEU A 63 -2.20 -0.39 -12.43
C LEU A 63 -1.92 0.20 -13.82
N ALA A 64 -2.93 0.27 -14.69
CA ALA A 64 -2.80 0.90 -16.00
C ALA A 64 -2.47 2.39 -15.90
N HIS A 65 -3.16 3.12 -15.02
CA HIS A 65 -2.87 4.53 -14.73
C HIS A 65 -1.45 4.73 -14.16
N LEU A 66 -0.99 3.85 -13.25
CA LEU A 66 0.39 3.90 -12.77
C LEU A 66 1.41 3.72 -13.90
N GLY A 67 1.16 2.79 -14.83
CA GLY A 67 2.01 2.60 -16.01
C GLY A 67 2.10 3.86 -16.89
N ARG A 68 1.03 4.67 -16.91
CA ARG A 68 0.98 5.97 -17.63
C ARG A 68 1.61 7.12 -16.85
N GLY A 69 2.05 6.90 -15.60
CA GLY A 69 2.53 7.95 -14.70
C GLY A 69 1.42 8.79 -14.06
N GLU A 70 0.16 8.39 -14.20
CA GLU A 70 -1.02 9.10 -13.71
C GLU A 70 -1.34 8.69 -12.27
N ALA A 71 -0.47 9.09 -11.34
CA ALA A 71 -0.53 8.66 -9.94
C ALA A 71 -1.86 9.02 -9.25
N ASP A 72 -2.43 10.19 -9.51
CA ASP A 72 -3.68 10.63 -8.89
C ASP A 72 -4.87 9.77 -9.36
N SER A 73 -4.95 9.48 -10.66
CA SER A 73 -5.96 8.57 -11.23
C SER A 73 -5.83 7.18 -10.63
N ALA A 74 -4.61 6.67 -10.47
CA ALA A 74 -4.37 5.38 -9.84
C ALA A 74 -4.85 5.35 -8.38
N GLN A 75 -4.60 6.41 -7.61
CA GLN A 75 -5.06 6.49 -6.21
C GLN A 75 -6.58 6.42 -6.10
N ILE A 76 -7.30 7.12 -6.99
CA ILE A 76 -8.77 7.08 -7.03
C ILE A 76 -9.24 5.64 -7.28
N ARG A 77 -8.65 4.96 -8.27
CA ARG A 77 -9.05 3.61 -8.67
C ARG A 77 -8.70 2.54 -7.63
N PHE A 78 -7.54 2.63 -6.98
CA PHE A 78 -7.26 1.78 -5.82
C PHE A 78 -8.23 2.04 -4.66
N GLY A 79 -8.57 3.30 -4.41
CA GLY A 79 -9.56 3.68 -3.41
C GLY A 79 -10.91 3.02 -3.67
N GLU A 80 -11.41 3.08 -4.90
CA GLU A 80 -12.63 2.37 -5.33
C GLU A 80 -12.51 0.86 -5.09
N ALA A 81 -11.41 0.23 -5.53
CA ALA A 81 -11.18 -1.20 -5.33
C ALA A 81 -11.25 -1.59 -3.84
N MET A 82 -10.70 -0.77 -2.94
CA MET A 82 -10.75 -1.02 -1.49
C MET A 82 -12.17 -0.97 -0.90
N THR A 83 -13.12 -0.26 -1.54
CA THR A 83 -14.52 -0.18 -1.05
C THR A 83 -15.34 -1.44 -1.35
N LEU A 84 -14.95 -2.24 -2.34
CA LEU A 84 -15.71 -3.40 -2.83
C LEU A 84 -15.45 -4.65 -1.98
N ARG A 85 -16.21 -4.81 -0.89
CA ARG A 85 -16.03 -5.87 0.13
C ARG A 85 -16.13 -7.29 -0.43
N GLY A 86 -15.38 -8.21 0.16
CA GLY A 86 -15.40 -9.65 -0.17
C GLY A 86 -14.45 -10.06 -1.30
N ASP A 87 -13.87 -9.11 -2.03
CA ASP A 87 -12.95 -9.40 -3.13
C ASP A 87 -11.48 -9.45 -2.65
N PRO A 88 -10.68 -10.47 -3.04
CA PRO A 88 -9.26 -10.55 -2.72
C PRO A 88 -8.41 -9.38 -3.23
N ALA A 89 -8.79 -8.76 -4.34
CA ALA A 89 -8.02 -7.66 -4.94
C ALA A 89 -7.99 -6.40 -4.06
N ARG A 90 -8.86 -6.29 -3.05
CA ARG A 90 -8.82 -5.22 -2.04
C ARG A 90 -7.49 -5.17 -1.29
N ALA A 91 -6.95 -6.34 -0.91
CA ALA A 91 -5.68 -6.43 -0.19
C ALA A 91 -4.53 -5.90 -1.07
N ALA A 92 -4.52 -6.32 -2.34
CA ALA A 92 -3.56 -5.85 -3.33
C ALA A 92 -3.69 -4.34 -3.61
N ALA A 93 -4.91 -3.80 -3.65
CA ALA A 93 -5.15 -2.37 -3.79
C ALA A 93 -4.58 -1.59 -2.59
N ALA A 94 -4.88 -2.03 -1.36
CA ALA A 94 -4.33 -1.43 -0.15
C ALA A 94 -2.79 -1.50 -0.13
N TYR A 95 -2.21 -2.65 -0.46
CA TYR A 95 -0.75 -2.82 -0.57
C TYR A 95 -0.13 -1.83 -1.57
N ASN A 96 -0.73 -1.67 -2.75
CA ASN A 96 -0.23 -0.73 -3.76
C ASN A 96 -0.40 0.73 -3.37
N MET A 97 -1.48 1.11 -2.67
CA MET A 97 -1.58 2.44 -2.07
C MET A 97 -0.47 2.66 -1.05
N GLY A 98 -0.13 1.64 -0.25
CA GLY A 98 1.02 1.65 0.64
C GLY A 98 2.32 1.95 -0.11
N ASN A 99 2.56 1.26 -1.22
CA ASN A 99 3.75 1.48 -2.07
C ASN A 99 3.79 2.90 -2.65
N GLN A 100 2.66 3.45 -3.10
CA GLN A 100 2.62 4.82 -3.61
C GLN A 100 2.90 5.84 -2.49
N SER A 101 2.32 5.66 -1.31
CA SER A 101 2.61 6.50 -0.15
C SER A 101 4.07 6.39 0.30
N MET A 102 4.69 5.20 0.23
CA MET A 102 6.13 5.03 0.50
C MET A 102 6.99 5.85 -0.47
N ARG A 103 6.69 5.79 -1.77
CA ARG A 103 7.40 6.57 -2.80
C ARG A 103 7.22 8.07 -2.60
N ALA A 104 6.05 8.49 -2.13
CA ALA A 104 5.75 9.88 -1.79
C ALA A 104 6.32 10.31 -0.42
N MET A 105 7.08 9.45 0.28
CA MET A 105 7.59 9.67 1.64
C MET A 105 6.50 9.94 2.69
N ARG A 106 5.25 9.58 2.40
CA ARG A 106 4.11 9.67 3.32
C ARG A 106 4.04 8.40 4.15
N PHE A 107 5.04 8.22 5.01
CA PHE A 107 5.26 6.95 5.70
C PHE A 107 4.09 6.55 6.64
N ALA A 108 3.35 7.51 7.20
CA ALA A 108 2.19 7.25 8.06
C ALA A 108 1.03 6.64 7.26
N GLU A 109 0.72 7.22 6.09
CA GLU A 109 -0.26 6.68 5.17
C GLU A 109 0.14 5.30 4.67
N ALA A 110 1.41 5.14 4.30
CA ALA A 110 1.94 3.85 3.86
C ALA A 110 1.71 2.77 4.90
N ALA A 111 2.06 3.06 6.15
CA ALA A 111 1.90 2.13 7.25
C ALA A 111 0.42 1.77 7.49
N ARG A 112 -0.49 2.75 7.40
CA ARG A 112 -1.95 2.52 7.48
C ARG A 112 -2.44 1.58 6.38
N TYR A 113 -1.98 1.78 5.15
CA TYR A 113 -2.40 0.98 3.99
C TYR A 113 -1.87 -0.46 4.04
N TYR A 114 -0.61 -0.66 4.42
CA TYR A 114 -0.08 -2.02 4.62
C TYR A 114 -0.78 -2.75 5.76
N ARG A 115 -1.16 -2.05 6.83
CA ARG A 115 -1.98 -2.63 7.91
C ARG A 115 -3.33 -3.11 7.40
N GLU A 116 -3.99 -2.33 6.54
CA GLU A 116 -5.27 -2.74 5.94
C GLU A 116 -5.11 -3.95 5.01
N ALA A 117 -4.04 -4.00 4.23
CA ALA A 117 -3.71 -5.18 3.42
C ALA A 117 -3.55 -6.43 4.31
N LEU A 118 -2.82 -6.31 5.43
CA LEU A 118 -2.58 -7.41 6.38
C LEU A 118 -3.83 -7.79 7.17
N ARG A 119 -4.79 -6.87 7.38
CA ARG A 119 -6.09 -7.20 7.95
C ARG A 119 -6.89 -8.16 7.06
N ILE A 120 -6.70 -8.07 5.74
CA ILE A 120 -7.37 -8.92 4.74
C ILE A 120 -6.55 -10.18 4.46
N THR A 121 -5.23 -10.06 4.36
CA THR A 121 -4.29 -11.17 4.09
C THR A 121 -3.20 -11.20 5.17
N PRO A 122 -3.46 -11.82 6.34
CA PRO A 122 -2.53 -11.77 7.48
C PRO A 122 -1.17 -12.41 7.25
N ARG A 123 -1.04 -13.24 6.20
CA ARG A 123 0.20 -13.99 5.88
C ARG A 123 1.02 -13.35 4.76
N ASP A 124 0.66 -12.16 4.29
CA ASP A 124 1.42 -11.45 3.27
C ASP A 124 2.75 -10.95 3.85
N LEU A 125 3.84 -11.64 3.49
CA LEU A 125 5.18 -11.32 4.00
C LEU A 125 5.72 -10.00 3.42
N ASP A 126 5.33 -9.63 2.21
CA ASP A 126 5.80 -8.40 1.58
C ASP A 126 5.10 -7.19 2.19
N ALA A 127 3.78 -7.28 2.43
CA ALA A 127 3.05 -6.25 3.17
C ALA A 127 3.61 -6.06 4.59
N LYS A 128 3.97 -7.14 5.27
CA LYS A 128 4.60 -7.07 6.60
C LYS A 128 5.96 -6.37 6.56
N ARG A 129 6.84 -6.77 5.63
CA ARG A 129 8.16 -6.14 5.44
C ARG A 129 8.06 -4.66 5.11
N ASN A 130 7.14 -4.29 4.22
CA ASN A 130 6.97 -2.89 3.84
C ASN A 130 6.37 -2.04 4.97
N LEU A 131 5.53 -2.62 5.83
CA LEU A 131 5.04 -1.97 7.04
C LEU A 131 6.18 -1.73 8.04
N GLU A 132 7.03 -2.72 8.28
CA GLU A 132 8.26 -2.56 9.08
C GLU A 132 9.13 -1.42 8.55
N GLU A 133 9.30 -1.34 7.22
CA GLU A 133 10.06 -0.26 6.58
C GLU A 133 9.39 1.10 6.73
N ALA A 134 8.08 1.20 6.51
CA ALA A 134 7.31 2.43 6.69
C ALA A 134 7.45 2.96 8.12
N ILE A 135 7.37 2.08 9.12
CA ILE A 135 7.55 2.44 10.53
C ILE A 135 8.98 2.90 10.81
N ARG A 136 9.99 2.20 10.28
CA ARG A 136 11.39 2.60 10.43
C ARG A 136 11.63 4.01 9.89
N ARG A 137 11.03 4.35 8.74
CA ARG A 137 11.10 5.68 8.15
C ARG A 137 10.32 6.73 8.95
N LEU A 138 9.15 6.39 9.50
CA LEU A 138 8.44 7.27 10.43
C LEU A 138 9.26 7.61 11.68
N ARG A 139 10.05 6.65 12.17
CA ARG A 139 10.91 6.83 13.34
C ARG A 139 12.10 7.74 13.09
N GLN A 140 12.58 7.78 11.84
CA GLN A 140 13.69 8.61 11.40
C GLN A 140 13.13 9.82 10.66
N PRO A 141 12.75 10.91 11.36
CA PRO A 141 12.36 12.13 10.66
C PRO A 141 13.51 12.53 9.74
N LEU A 142 13.21 12.66 8.44
CA LEU A 142 14.12 13.22 7.45
C LEU A 142 14.59 14.58 7.98
N GLY A 143 15.80 14.64 8.55
CA GLY A 143 16.35 15.86 9.12
C GLY A 143 16.99 15.79 10.52
N GLN A 144 17.19 14.62 11.14
CA GLN A 144 18.23 14.56 12.17
C GLN A 144 19.58 14.29 11.49
N PRO A 145 20.51 15.27 11.43
CA PRO A 145 21.89 14.94 11.14
C PRO A 145 22.28 13.87 12.15
N ARG A 146 22.84 12.76 11.66
CA ARG A 146 23.56 11.80 12.51
C ARG A 146 24.39 12.66 13.45
N ARG A 147 24.09 12.64 14.76
CA ARG A 147 25.01 13.22 15.73
C ARG A 147 26.26 12.37 15.58
N GLU A 148 27.21 12.88 14.81
CA GLU A 148 28.56 12.33 14.81
C GLU A 148 28.98 12.26 16.28
N PRO A 149 29.52 11.14 16.74
CA PRO A 149 30.07 11.08 18.08
C PRO A 149 31.07 12.24 18.16
N GLN A 150 30.80 13.19 19.06
CA GLN A 150 31.74 14.29 19.31
C GLN A 150 33.06 13.64 19.71
N ALA A 151 33.97 13.56 18.75
CA ALA A 151 35.36 13.29 19.03
C ALA A 151 35.82 14.46 19.88
N GLY A 152 36.12 14.18 21.15
CA GLY A 152 36.75 15.12 22.05
C GLY A 152 38.01 15.66 21.39
N GLY A 153 37.94 16.91 20.97
CA GLY A 153 39.06 17.67 20.43
C GLY A 153 39.16 18.96 21.23
N ALA A 154 39.95 18.92 22.29
CA ALA A 154 40.38 20.11 22.99
C ALA A 154 41.13 21.02 22.01
N GLY A 155 40.52 22.15 21.65
CA GLY A 155 41.21 23.30 21.03
C GLY A 155 41.56 24.33 22.11
N PRO A 156 42.72 24.99 22.04
CA PRO A 156 43.19 25.90 23.08
C PRO A 156 42.39 27.23 23.09
N PRO A 157 42.32 27.94 24.24
CA PRO A 157 41.58 29.19 24.32
C PRO A 157 42.38 30.34 23.73
N THR A 158 41.80 31.10 22.80
CA THR A 158 42.32 32.40 22.36
C THR A 158 41.75 33.54 23.23
N PRO A 159 42.58 34.48 23.72
CA PRO A 159 42.11 35.61 24.52
C PRO A 159 41.84 36.87 23.68
N GLY A 160 40.79 37.60 24.04
CA GLY A 160 40.73 39.07 24.00
C GLY A 160 40.34 39.77 22.68
N GLY A 161 39.19 40.45 22.70
CA GLY A 161 38.81 41.49 21.74
C GLY A 161 37.42 42.06 22.00
N ARG A 162 37.35 43.31 22.48
CA ARG A 162 36.12 44.06 22.82
C ARG A 162 35.50 44.77 21.60
N GLU A 163 34.17 44.93 21.66
CA GLU A 163 33.31 46.01 21.08
C GLU A 163 33.11 46.03 19.54
N ASN A 164 31.94 46.29 18.92
CA ASN A 164 30.66 46.92 19.28
C ASN A 164 29.49 46.39 18.39
N PRO A 165 28.20 46.59 18.77
CA PRO A 165 27.02 46.11 18.06
C PRO A 165 26.30 47.20 17.24
N VAL A 166 25.83 46.89 16.02
CA VAL A 166 24.81 47.69 15.29
C VAL A 166 24.09 46.82 14.23
N PRO A 167 22.89 47.16 13.71
CA PRO A 167 21.58 46.82 14.27
C PRO A 167 20.72 45.96 13.31
N GLN A 168 19.63 45.38 13.83
CA GLN A 168 18.57 44.75 13.03
C GLN A 168 17.75 45.81 12.27
N PRO A 169 17.28 45.54 11.04
CA PRO A 169 16.07 46.15 10.53
C PRO A 169 14.84 45.29 10.86
N MET A 170 13.92 45.88 11.61
CA MET A 170 12.52 45.46 11.73
C MET A 170 11.71 46.04 10.56
N GLY A 171 10.85 45.20 9.98
CA GLY A 171 9.80 45.58 9.01
C GLY A 171 9.82 44.66 7.80
N GLY A 172 8.74 44.00 7.39
CA GLY A 172 7.36 43.98 7.83
C GLY A 172 6.58 43.13 6.81
N GLY A 173 5.62 42.34 7.29
CA GLY A 173 4.42 41.94 6.53
C GLY A 173 4.58 41.01 5.32
N ALA A 174 4.50 39.71 5.56
CA ALA A 174 3.52 38.83 4.90
C ALA A 174 3.42 37.53 5.72
N LYS A 175 2.51 37.50 6.69
CA LYS A 175 2.08 36.25 7.31
C LYS A 175 1.23 35.52 6.28
N GLU A 176 1.84 34.64 5.49
CA GLU A 176 1.09 33.55 4.89
C GLU A 176 0.41 32.79 6.04
N PRO A 177 -0.90 32.53 5.97
CA PRO A 177 -1.53 31.69 6.95
C PRO A 177 -0.94 30.29 6.75
N ARG A 178 -0.02 29.91 7.65
CA ARG A 178 0.26 28.51 7.94
C ARG A 178 -1.09 27.88 8.25
N GLN A 179 -1.67 27.25 7.24
CA GLN A 179 -2.70 26.25 7.43
C GLN A 179 -2.04 25.20 8.32
N THR A 180 -2.31 25.27 9.61
CA THR A 180 -2.14 24.11 10.47
C THR A 180 -2.95 23.01 9.81
N PRO A 181 -2.38 21.83 9.52
CA PRO A 181 -3.21 20.70 9.16
C PRO A 181 -4.13 20.49 10.36
N ARG A 182 -5.40 20.79 10.14
CA ARG A 182 -6.49 20.50 11.06
C ARG A 182 -6.41 18.99 11.24
N GLY A 183 -5.83 18.56 12.36
CA GLY A 183 -5.52 17.15 12.64
C GLY A 183 -6.73 16.30 12.30
N SER A 184 -6.60 15.50 11.25
CA SER A 184 -7.67 14.60 10.87
C SER A 184 -7.70 13.49 11.92
N SER A 185 -8.81 13.39 12.62
CA SER A 185 -9.13 12.27 13.50
C SER A 185 -9.09 10.99 12.65
N GLY A 186 -7.96 10.27 12.67
CA GLY A 186 -7.70 9.09 11.83
C GLY A 186 -6.27 8.94 11.31
N GLU A 187 -5.36 9.88 11.60
CA GLU A 187 -3.93 9.71 11.28
C GLU A 187 -3.35 8.54 12.07
N PHE A 188 -2.93 7.49 11.37
CA PHE A 188 -2.21 6.37 11.97
C PHE A 188 -0.88 6.90 12.51
N THR A 189 -0.78 7.04 13.83
CA THR A 189 0.36 7.70 14.45
C THR A 189 1.57 6.79 14.47
N ARG A 190 2.75 7.38 14.71
CA ARG A 190 3.97 6.60 14.92
C ARG A 190 3.77 5.61 16.07
N GLU A 191 3.19 6.05 17.18
CA GLU A 191 2.97 5.23 18.37
C GLU A 191 2.07 4.04 18.09
N GLU A 192 0.96 4.25 17.37
CA GLU A 192 0.06 3.16 16.96
C GLU A 192 0.75 2.14 16.05
N ALA A 193 1.61 2.62 15.15
CA ALA A 193 2.37 1.76 14.27
C ALA A 193 3.39 0.91 15.04
N GLU A 194 4.04 1.48 16.05
CA GLU A 194 4.98 0.77 16.91
C GLU A 194 4.30 -0.30 17.76
N GLN A 195 3.15 0.01 18.37
CA GLN A 195 2.36 -0.96 19.14
C GLN A 195 1.95 -2.15 18.27
N TRP A 196 1.53 -1.88 17.04
CA TRP A 196 1.14 -2.93 16.11
C TRP A 196 2.32 -3.83 15.70
N LEU A 197 3.52 -3.27 15.50
CA LEU A 197 4.72 -4.05 15.20
C LEU A 197 5.10 -4.98 16.36
N GLN A 198 5.04 -4.47 17.59
CA GLN A 198 5.30 -5.29 18.78
C GLN A 198 4.32 -6.46 18.87
N ALA A 199 3.04 -6.23 18.56
CA ALA A 199 2.04 -7.29 18.51
C ALA A 199 2.43 -8.38 17.48
N LEU A 200 2.81 -7.99 16.26
CA LEU A 200 3.25 -8.93 15.22
C LEU A 200 4.53 -9.70 15.56
N GLU A 201 5.48 -9.06 16.23
CA GLU A 201 6.70 -9.73 16.68
C GLU A 201 6.40 -10.73 17.78
N SER A 202 5.54 -10.36 18.74
CA SER A 202 5.14 -11.24 19.83
C SER A 202 4.43 -12.49 19.31
N GLU A 203 3.52 -12.34 18.35
CA GLU A 203 2.85 -13.47 17.69
C GLU A 203 3.85 -14.35 16.93
N ARG A 204 4.81 -13.75 16.20
CA ARG A 204 5.85 -14.51 15.50
C ARG A 204 6.69 -15.32 16.48
N ARG A 205 7.11 -14.71 17.60
CA ARG A 205 7.89 -15.39 18.63
C ARG A 205 7.10 -16.55 19.24
N ALA A 206 5.83 -16.33 19.58
CA ALA A 206 4.96 -17.37 20.10
C ALA A 206 4.84 -18.58 19.15
N ARG A 207 4.60 -18.34 17.85
CA ARG A 207 4.54 -19.40 16.83
C ARG A 207 5.87 -20.14 16.68
N MET A 208 7.01 -19.43 16.74
CA MET A 208 8.32 -20.07 16.68
C MET A 208 8.57 -21.01 17.87
N HIS A 209 8.15 -20.61 19.08
CA HIS A 209 8.23 -21.46 20.26
C HIS A 209 7.30 -22.67 20.16
N GLU A 210 6.09 -22.49 19.63
CA GLU A 210 5.14 -23.59 19.40
C GLU A 210 5.68 -24.61 18.38
N ASP A 211 6.22 -24.15 17.26
CA ASP A 211 6.82 -25.02 16.23
C ASP A 211 8.08 -25.74 16.75
N GLN A 212 8.86 -25.10 17.63
CA GLN A 212 10.00 -25.74 18.29
C GLN A 212 9.55 -26.84 19.26
N GLY A 213 8.49 -26.60 20.03
CA GLY A 213 7.89 -27.60 20.92
C GLY A 213 7.40 -28.82 20.16
N ARG A 214 6.62 -28.63 19.08
CA ARG A 214 6.14 -29.74 18.22
C ARG A 214 7.28 -30.55 17.62
N ARG A 215 8.36 -29.90 17.16
CA ARG A 215 9.53 -30.61 16.62
C ARG A 215 10.24 -31.44 17.68
N GLN A 216 10.34 -30.95 18.92
CA GLN A 216 10.94 -31.69 20.02
C GLN A 216 10.10 -32.92 20.41
N GLU A 217 8.76 -32.78 20.42
CA GLU A 217 7.82 -33.88 20.64
C GLU A 217 7.91 -34.95 19.52
N GLU A 218 7.95 -34.55 18.26
CA GLU A 218 8.11 -35.47 17.12
C GLU A 218 9.46 -36.22 17.14
N THR A 219 10.54 -35.58 17.61
CA THR A 219 11.85 -36.25 17.76
C THR A 219 11.92 -37.16 19.00
N GLY A 220 11.14 -36.88 20.04
CA GLY A 220 11.09 -37.70 21.26
C GLY A 220 10.25 -38.98 21.13
N HIS A 221 9.47 -39.12 20.05
CA HIS A 221 8.55 -40.26 19.85
C HIS A 221 9.10 -41.36 18.91
N ARG A 222 10.39 -41.34 18.57
CA ARG A 222 11.01 -42.30 17.62
C ARG A 222 11.89 -43.39 18.24
N ASP A 223 12.00 -43.46 19.57
CA ASP A 223 12.90 -44.41 20.22
C ASP A 223 12.17 -45.42 21.13
N TRP A 224 11.40 -46.35 20.54
CA TRP A 224 11.17 -47.71 21.06
C TRP A 224 10.57 -48.63 19.99
#